data_AF-A0A8E5HPE2-F1
#
_entry.id   AF-A0A8E5HPE2-F1
#
_cell.length_a   1.000
_cell.length_b   1.000
_cell.length_c   1.000
_cell.angle_alpha   90.00
_cell.angle_beta   90.00
_cell.angle_gamma   90.00
#
_symmetry.space_group_name_H-M   'P 1'
#
loop_
_entity.id
_entity.type
_entity.pdbx_description
1 polymer ?
#
loop_
_entity_poly.entity_id
_entity_poly.type
_entity_poly.pdbx_seq_one_letter_code
_entity_poly.pdbx_strand_id
1 'polypeptide(L)'
;MGRRDWKGLIKILSYENKGLGESFMRYLMRQAELQGKPIRSENAIRVHTRKLGGLYRKYNAHPPERSLMDHLRNVIRSEITRKWALRREPKIKPIMGPDFFMYHLYFLWVRDTSAFHIGLDRIDNACLRMFYMWTGCRKHELIYAKPTDLPAKVKEYDEESDAYADVECSTDKYIKPRYIFIEEAIHALCPITHILAKALANGVIANEGYQTRAETFFTTKLNKRALKIRWKKEWLHKPVFRKTELRKSVEKKLEMEIRPATQRNALFSEEV
;
A
#
# COMPACT_ATOMS: atom_id res chain seq x y z
N MET A 1 -36.79 -6.00 -29.97
CA MET A 1 -35.47 -6.67 -30.00
C MET A 1 -35.23 -7.33 -28.65
N GLY A 2 -35.21 -8.66 -28.59
CA GLY A 2 -35.02 -9.40 -27.34
C GLY A 2 -33.70 -9.06 -26.65
N ARG A 3 -33.72 -8.89 -25.32
CA ARG A 3 -32.51 -8.65 -24.50
C ARG A 3 -31.56 -9.82 -24.69
N ARG A 4 -30.54 -9.68 -25.55
CA ARG A 4 -29.44 -10.64 -25.62
C ARG A 4 -28.72 -10.63 -24.28
N ASP A 5 -28.44 -11.81 -23.74
CA ASP A 5 -27.63 -11.94 -22.53
C ASP A 5 -26.23 -11.33 -22.78
N TRP A 6 -25.76 -10.50 -21.85
CA TRP A 6 -24.48 -9.80 -21.96
C TRP A 6 -23.30 -10.78 -22.02
N LYS A 7 -23.45 -11.97 -21.40
CA LYS A 7 -22.45 -13.04 -21.51
C LYS A 7 -22.34 -13.54 -22.94
N GLY A 8 -23.47 -13.70 -23.63
CA GLY A 8 -23.50 -14.05 -25.05
C GLY A 8 -22.79 -13.02 -25.92
N LEU A 9 -23.00 -11.72 -25.62
CA LEU A 9 -22.32 -10.63 -26.32
C LEU A 9 -20.79 -10.66 -26.13
N ILE A 10 -20.30 -11.05 -24.95
CA ILE A 10 -18.86 -11.19 -24.72
C ILE A 10 -18.25 -12.35 -25.50
N LYS A 11 -18.98 -13.47 -25.62
CA LYS A 11 -18.51 -14.63 -26.38
C LYS A 11 -18.31 -14.33 -27.87
N ILE A 12 -19.19 -13.52 -28.44
CA ILE A 12 -19.15 -13.13 -29.87
C ILE A 12 -18.25 -11.92 -30.16
N LEU A 13 -17.60 -11.34 -29.15
CA LEU A 13 -16.75 -10.17 -29.32
C LEU A 13 -15.49 -10.56 -30.10
N SER A 14 -15.39 -10.11 -31.34
CA SER A 14 -14.27 -10.35 -32.25
C SER A 14 -13.91 -9.07 -32.99
N TYR A 15 -12.82 -9.07 -33.76
CA TYR A 15 -12.48 -7.94 -34.62
C TYR A 15 -13.59 -7.66 -35.67
N GLU A 16 -14.25 -8.69 -36.19
CA GLU A 16 -15.38 -8.53 -37.12
C GLU A 16 -16.55 -7.77 -36.47
N ASN A 17 -16.83 -8.08 -35.20
CA ASN A 17 -17.89 -7.44 -34.41
C ASN A 17 -17.36 -6.32 -33.50
N LYS A 18 -16.27 -5.64 -33.89
CA LYS A 18 -15.60 -4.60 -33.08
C LYS A 18 -16.52 -3.44 -32.64
N GLY A 19 -17.58 -3.17 -33.40
CA GLY A 19 -18.60 -2.17 -33.06
C GLY A 19 -19.29 -2.43 -31.71
N LEU A 20 -19.34 -3.69 -31.25
CA LEU A 20 -19.84 -4.03 -29.91
C LEU A 20 -18.93 -3.45 -28.82
N GLY A 21 -17.61 -3.62 -28.96
CA GLY A 21 -16.62 -3.08 -28.05
C GLY A 21 -16.60 -1.54 -28.05
N GLU A 22 -16.73 -0.92 -29.23
CA GLU A 22 -16.87 0.53 -29.33
C GLU A 22 -18.12 1.06 -28.64
N SER A 23 -19.25 0.40 -28.87
CA SER A 23 -20.54 0.77 -28.28
C SER A 23 -20.49 0.65 -26.75
N PHE A 24 -19.83 -0.38 -26.23
CA PHE A 24 -19.58 -0.52 -24.80
C PHE A 24 -18.77 0.65 -24.23
N MET A 25 -17.70 1.08 -24.91
CA MET A 25 -16.91 2.23 -24.44
C MET A 25 -17.71 3.55 -24.49
N ARG A 26 -18.49 3.78 -25.56
CA ARG A 26 -19.36 4.96 -25.67
C ARG A 26 -20.48 4.94 -24.61
N TYR A 27 -21.04 3.76 -24.31
CA TYR A 27 -22.01 3.56 -23.24
C TYR A 27 -21.41 3.90 -21.88
N LEU A 28 -20.21 3.40 -21.57
CA LEU A 28 -19.52 3.71 -20.32
C LEU A 28 -19.33 5.21 -20.12
N MET A 29 -18.94 5.92 -21.17
CA MET A 29 -18.76 7.38 -21.12
C MET A 29 -20.06 8.11 -20.82
N ARG A 30 -21.13 7.80 -21.57
CA ARG A 30 -22.45 8.42 -21.36
C ARG A 30 -23.03 8.09 -19.98
N GLN A 31 -22.90 6.85 -19.55
CA GLN A 31 -23.43 6.43 -18.26
C GLN A 31 -22.71 7.09 -17.10
N ALA A 32 -21.40 7.29 -17.21
CA ALA A 32 -20.61 8.02 -16.23
C ALA A 32 -21.05 9.50 -16.11
N GLU A 33 -21.41 10.14 -17.23
CA GLU A 33 -21.98 11.50 -17.25
C GLU A 33 -23.36 11.54 -16.57
N LEU A 34 -24.25 10.62 -16.92
CA LEU A 34 -25.60 10.54 -16.34
C LEU A 34 -25.58 10.30 -14.83
N GLN A 35 -24.61 9.54 -14.33
CA GLN A 35 -24.43 9.28 -12.90
C GLN A 35 -23.71 10.41 -12.14
N GLY A 36 -23.38 11.52 -12.81
CA GLY A 36 -22.66 12.64 -12.20
C GLY A 36 -21.19 12.34 -11.86
N LYS A 37 -20.63 11.25 -12.39
CA LYS A 37 -19.23 10.81 -12.15
C LYS A 37 -18.49 10.64 -13.47
N PRO A 38 -18.28 11.72 -14.25
CA PRO A 38 -17.73 11.62 -15.59
C PRO A 38 -16.29 11.09 -15.56
N ILE A 39 -15.97 10.24 -16.53
CA ILE A 39 -14.60 9.77 -16.74
C ILE A 39 -13.81 10.91 -17.40
N ARG A 40 -12.80 11.43 -16.70
CA ARG A 40 -12.03 12.62 -17.15
C ARG A 40 -10.63 12.30 -17.69
N SER A 41 -10.24 11.03 -17.77
CA SER A 41 -8.89 10.65 -18.21
C SER A 41 -8.92 9.49 -19.20
N GLU A 42 -8.03 9.56 -20.19
CA GLU A 42 -7.88 8.49 -21.18
C GLU A 42 -7.45 7.18 -20.50
N ASN A 43 -6.55 7.28 -19.51
CA ASN A 43 -6.06 6.11 -18.78
C ASN A 43 -7.18 5.36 -18.04
N ALA A 44 -8.20 6.07 -17.52
CA ALA A 44 -9.33 5.42 -16.87
C ALA A 44 -10.12 4.53 -17.84
N ILE A 45 -10.39 5.01 -19.05
CA ILE A 45 -11.06 4.20 -20.08
C ILE A 45 -10.19 3.00 -20.48
N ARG A 46 -8.89 3.21 -20.66
CA ARG A 46 -7.96 2.10 -20.97
C ARG A 46 -7.99 1.01 -19.89
N VAL A 47 -8.15 1.38 -18.61
CA VAL A 47 -8.35 0.41 -17.51
C VAL A 47 -9.66 -0.36 -17.68
N HIS A 48 -10.76 0.30 -18.05
CA HIS A 48 -12.02 -0.38 -18.36
C HIS A 48 -11.90 -1.33 -19.55
N THR A 49 -11.16 -0.96 -20.60
CA THR A 49 -10.90 -1.84 -21.76
C THR A 49 -10.06 -3.05 -21.37
N ARG A 50 -9.06 -2.90 -20.48
CA ARG A 50 -8.32 -4.05 -19.93
C ARG A 50 -9.22 -4.96 -19.10
N LYS A 51 -10.13 -4.39 -18.30
CA LYS A 51 -11.13 -5.16 -17.54
C LYS A 51 -12.08 -5.92 -18.48
N LEU A 52 -12.49 -5.32 -19.60
CA LEU A 52 -13.26 -6.01 -20.64
C LEU A 52 -12.47 -7.21 -21.21
N GLY A 53 -11.18 -7.03 -21.52
CA GLY A 53 -10.32 -8.12 -21.98
C GLY A 53 -10.16 -9.24 -20.93
N GLY A 54 -10.06 -8.89 -19.65
CA GLY A 54 -10.06 -9.87 -18.56
C GLY A 54 -11.38 -10.63 -18.44
N LEU A 55 -12.51 -9.93 -18.63
CA LEU A 55 -13.83 -10.54 -18.62
C LEU A 55 -14.02 -11.48 -19.82
N TYR A 56 -13.58 -11.09 -21.00
CA TYR A 56 -13.54 -11.94 -22.19
C TYR A 56 -12.76 -13.23 -21.93
N ARG A 57 -11.54 -13.10 -21.40
CA ARG A 57 -10.69 -14.26 -21.06
C ARG A 57 -11.35 -15.20 -20.06
N LYS A 58 -12.10 -14.65 -19.08
CA LYS A 58 -12.82 -15.44 -18.09
C LYS A 58 -13.91 -16.34 -18.73
N TYR A 59 -14.59 -15.86 -19.77
CA TYR A 59 -15.72 -16.57 -20.37
C TYR A 59 -15.36 -17.41 -21.61
N ASN A 60 -14.27 -17.09 -22.29
CA ASN A 60 -13.81 -17.79 -23.50
C ASN A 60 -12.55 -18.65 -23.28
N ALA A 61 -11.95 -18.62 -22.08
CA ALA A 61 -10.71 -19.33 -21.72
C ALA A 61 -9.45 -18.96 -22.54
N HIS A 62 -9.56 -18.09 -23.55
CA HIS A 62 -8.44 -17.54 -24.32
C HIS A 62 -8.45 -16.00 -24.31
N PRO A 63 -7.31 -15.34 -24.55
CA PRO A 63 -7.28 -13.89 -24.66
C PRO A 63 -8.02 -13.40 -25.91
N PRO A 64 -8.54 -12.15 -25.90
CA PRO A 64 -9.08 -11.53 -27.11
C PRO A 64 -7.98 -11.31 -28.14
N GLU A 65 -8.37 -11.27 -29.42
CA GLU A 65 -7.49 -10.97 -30.54
C GLU A 65 -6.73 -9.66 -30.33
N ARG A 66 -5.44 -9.63 -30.71
CA ARG A 66 -4.62 -8.42 -30.59
C ARG A 66 -5.16 -7.28 -31.45
N SER A 67 -5.58 -7.58 -32.68
CA SER A 67 -6.21 -6.66 -33.63
C SER A 67 -7.43 -5.93 -33.04
N LEU A 68 -8.31 -6.67 -32.35
CA LEU A 68 -9.45 -6.09 -31.65
C LEU A 68 -8.99 -5.13 -30.55
N MET A 69 -8.06 -5.55 -29.70
CA MET A 69 -7.60 -4.70 -28.59
C MET A 69 -6.83 -3.46 -29.06
N ASP A 70 -6.12 -3.56 -30.18
CA ASP A 70 -5.44 -2.44 -30.83
C ASP A 70 -6.44 -1.48 -31.46
N HIS A 71 -7.48 -2.01 -32.12
CA HIS A 71 -8.60 -1.21 -32.64
C HIS A 71 -9.31 -0.43 -31.53
N LEU A 72 -9.68 -1.09 -30.43
CA LEU A 72 -10.32 -0.42 -29.30
C LEU A 72 -9.41 0.67 -28.70
N ARG A 73 -8.09 0.44 -28.61
CA ARG A 73 -7.13 1.47 -28.18
C ARG A 73 -7.09 2.65 -29.15
N ASN A 74 -7.14 2.40 -30.46
CA ASN A 74 -7.17 3.44 -31.47
C ASN A 74 -8.45 4.27 -31.36
N VAL A 75 -9.62 3.64 -31.24
CA VAL A 75 -10.91 4.32 -31.04
C VAL A 75 -10.89 5.19 -29.77
N ILE A 76 -10.31 4.68 -28.67
CA ILE A 76 -10.15 5.50 -27.45
C ILE A 76 -9.32 6.74 -27.76
N ARG A 77 -8.17 6.57 -28.42
CA ARG A 77 -7.22 7.66 -28.68
C ARG A 77 -7.76 8.69 -29.68
N SER A 78 -8.35 8.26 -30.79
CA SER A 78 -8.77 9.13 -31.90
C SER A 78 -10.15 9.74 -31.68
N GLU A 79 -11.12 8.95 -31.24
CA GLU A 79 -12.52 9.36 -31.15
C GLU A 79 -12.93 9.75 -29.73
N ILE A 80 -12.78 8.83 -28.77
CA ILE A 80 -13.34 9.01 -27.43
C ILE A 80 -12.60 10.13 -26.68
N THR A 81 -11.26 10.12 -26.72
CA THR A 81 -10.47 11.17 -26.10
C THR A 81 -10.80 12.55 -26.66
N ARG A 82 -11.02 12.66 -27.98
CA ARG A 82 -11.37 13.93 -28.63
C ARG A 82 -12.79 14.37 -28.27
N LYS A 83 -13.75 13.45 -28.32
CA LYS A 83 -15.18 13.75 -28.09
C LYS A 83 -15.48 14.15 -26.65
N TRP A 84 -14.83 13.53 -25.67
CA TRP A 84 -15.03 13.81 -24.24
C TRP A 84 -13.91 14.67 -23.63
N ALA A 85 -13.05 15.26 -24.45
CA ALA A 85 -11.92 16.09 -24.03
C ALA A 85 -11.11 15.46 -22.88
N LEU A 86 -10.77 14.17 -23.02
CA LEU A 86 -10.13 13.43 -21.95
C LEU A 86 -8.69 13.88 -21.74
N ARG A 87 -8.29 13.97 -20.48
CA ARG A 87 -6.90 14.28 -20.14
C ARG A 87 -5.99 13.11 -20.49
N ARG A 88 -4.92 13.41 -21.23
CA ARG A 88 -3.81 12.49 -21.54
C ARG A 88 -2.67 12.61 -20.55
N GLU A 89 -2.38 13.83 -20.13
CA GLU A 89 -1.27 14.09 -19.22
C GLU A 89 -1.60 13.66 -17.78
N PRO A 90 -0.60 13.16 -17.04
CA PRO A 90 -0.77 12.92 -15.62
C PRO A 90 -1.10 14.24 -14.93
N LYS A 91 -2.04 14.20 -13.97
CA LYS A 91 -2.29 15.35 -13.11
C LYS A 91 -1.03 15.57 -12.26
N ILE A 92 -0.56 16.80 -12.17
CA ILE A 92 0.49 17.17 -11.23
C ILE A 92 0.02 16.73 -9.83
N LYS A 93 0.79 15.82 -9.22
CA LYS A 93 0.46 15.35 -7.87
C LYS A 93 0.71 16.52 -6.91
N PRO A 94 -0.15 16.75 -5.91
CA PRO A 94 0.23 17.63 -4.83
C PRO A 94 1.44 17.02 -4.14
N ILE A 95 2.57 17.72 -4.19
CA ILE A 95 3.81 17.31 -3.53
C ILE A 95 3.85 18.05 -2.20
N MET A 96 4.07 17.30 -1.12
CA MET A 96 4.37 17.88 0.17
C MET A 96 5.86 18.20 0.20
N GLY A 97 6.20 19.49 0.14
CA GLY A 97 7.58 19.93 0.32
C GLY A 97 8.03 19.82 1.78
N PRO A 98 9.34 20.03 2.05
CA PRO A 98 9.89 20.01 3.41
C PRO A 98 9.16 20.96 4.37
N ASP A 99 8.91 22.21 3.97
CA ASP A 99 8.24 23.21 4.82
C ASP A 99 6.82 22.82 5.21
N PHE A 100 6.07 22.22 4.27
CA PHE A 100 4.72 21.75 4.57
C PHE A 100 4.76 20.52 5.49
N PHE A 101 5.79 19.68 5.36
CA PHE A 101 6.01 18.56 6.27
C PHE A 101 6.38 19.02 7.68
N MET A 102 7.24 20.04 7.82
CA MET A 102 7.55 20.72 9.08
C MET A 102 6.27 21.16 9.78
N TYR A 103 5.45 21.91 9.06
CA TYR A 103 4.19 22.44 9.57
C TYR A 103 3.23 21.31 9.96
N HIS A 104 3.20 20.23 9.17
CA HIS A 104 2.37 19.07 9.45
C HIS A 104 2.79 18.34 10.75
N LEU A 105 4.10 18.18 10.99
CA LEU A 105 4.60 17.60 12.24
C LEU A 105 4.34 18.50 13.44
N TYR A 106 4.56 19.81 13.30
CA TYR A 106 4.21 20.78 14.34
C TYR A 106 2.72 20.70 14.68
N PHE A 107 1.85 20.64 13.67
CA PHE A 107 0.42 20.48 13.87
C PHE A 107 0.11 19.20 14.64
N LEU A 108 0.70 18.06 14.24
CA LEU A 108 0.49 16.75 14.88
C LEU A 108 0.90 16.74 16.36
N TRP A 109 2.01 17.40 16.70
CA TRP A 109 2.54 17.39 18.07
C TRP A 109 1.89 18.45 18.97
N VAL A 110 1.65 19.65 18.44
CA VAL A 110 1.31 20.83 19.25
C VAL A 110 -0.18 21.20 19.13
N ARG A 111 -0.78 21.06 17.95
CA ARG A 111 -2.14 21.56 17.67
C ARG A 111 -3.19 20.48 17.58
N ASP A 112 -2.80 19.25 17.32
CA ASP A 112 -3.72 18.14 17.15
C ASP A 112 -4.30 17.72 18.51
N THR A 113 -5.56 18.11 18.72
CA THR A 113 -6.37 17.74 19.89
C THR A 113 -7.14 16.45 19.68
N SER A 114 -6.91 15.73 18.58
CA SER A 114 -7.59 14.44 18.35
C SER A 114 -7.26 13.46 19.47
N ALA A 115 -8.31 12.83 20.00
CA ALA A 115 -8.19 11.78 20.99
C ALA A 115 -7.69 10.51 20.29
N PHE A 116 -6.46 10.13 20.60
CA PHE A 116 -5.95 8.82 20.23
C PHE A 116 -6.49 7.78 21.21
N HIS A 117 -6.81 6.58 20.71
CA HIS A 117 -7.26 5.49 21.58
C HIS A 117 -6.19 5.12 22.61
N ILE A 118 -4.92 5.21 22.24
CA ILE A 118 -3.76 5.08 23.12
C ILE A 118 -2.77 6.21 22.81
N GLY A 119 -2.16 6.83 23.82
CA GLY A 119 -1.14 7.87 23.61
C GLY A 119 0.03 7.45 22.70
N LEU A 120 0.33 6.14 22.64
CA LEU A 120 1.30 5.54 21.73
C LEU A 120 0.93 5.67 20.25
N ASP A 121 -0.35 5.76 19.90
CA ASP A 121 -0.79 5.89 18.50
C ASP A 121 -0.30 7.19 17.86
N ARG A 122 -0.13 8.24 18.68
CA ARG A 122 0.41 9.53 18.21
C ARG A 122 1.88 9.39 17.81
N ILE A 123 2.67 8.67 18.61
CA ILE A 123 4.08 8.36 18.32
C ILE A 123 4.18 7.48 17.07
N ASP A 124 3.31 6.48 16.94
CA ASP A 124 3.28 5.58 15.76
C ASP A 124 2.98 6.35 14.48
N ASN A 125 1.99 7.24 14.52
CA ASN A 125 1.59 8.07 13.39
C ASN A 125 2.72 9.04 12.99
N ALA A 126 3.36 9.71 13.97
CA ALA A 126 4.49 10.60 13.72
C ALA A 126 5.69 9.85 13.10
N CYS A 127 6.04 8.70 13.67
CA CYS A 127 7.13 7.86 13.21
C CYS A 127 6.88 7.34 11.78
N LEU A 128 5.69 6.81 11.49
CA LEU A 128 5.32 6.36 10.13
C LEU A 128 5.43 7.47 9.08
N ARG A 129 4.97 8.68 9.41
CA ARG A 129 5.05 9.84 8.49
C ARG A 129 6.50 10.25 8.26
N MET A 130 7.32 10.21 9.31
CA MET A 130 8.75 10.46 9.20
C MET A 130 9.42 9.46 8.27
N PHE A 131 9.18 8.16 8.47
CA PHE A 131 9.67 7.13 7.56
C PHE A 131 9.19 7.34 6.13
N TYR A 132 7.91 7.64 5.93
CA TYR A 132 7.35 7.88 4.60
C TYR A 132 8.04 9.05 3.88
N MET A 133 8.32 10.14 4.60
CA MET A 133 8.98 11.31 4.05
C MET A 133 10.44 11.04 3.69
N TRP A 134 11.19 10.42 4.61
CA TRP A 134 12.62 10.17 4.43
C TRP A 134 12.94 9.09 3.39
N THR A 135 12.06 8.09 3.27
CA THR A 135 12.31 6.95 2.37
C THR A 135 11.58 7.06 1.03
N GLY A 136 10.53 7.89 0.94
CA GLY A 136 9.65 7.96 -0.22
C GLY A 136 8.95 6.62 -0.55
N CYS A 137 8.90 5.70 0.42
CA CYS A 137 8.39 4.35 0.24
C CYS A 137 6.89 4.34 -0.05
N ARG A 138 6.34 3.19 -0.47
CA ARG A 138 4.89 3.07 -0.66
C ARG A 138 4.22 2.77 0.68
N LYS A 139 2.97 3.23 0.85
CA LYS A 139 2.21 3.04 2.10
C LYS A 139 2.13 1.57 2.55
N HIS A 140 2.01 0.65 1.61
CA HIS A 140 1.92 -0.79 1.91
C HIS A 140 3.27 -1.42 2.25
N GLU A 141 4.39 -0.72 2.05
CA GLU A 141 5.73 -1.19 2.45
C GLU A 141 5.96 -0.95 3.94
N LEU A 142 5.29 0.05 4.55
CA LEU A 142 5.35 0.34 5.99
C LEU A 142 4.30 -0.42 6.81
N ILE A 143 3.23 -0.90 6.16
CA ILE A 143 2.18 -1.68 6.81
C ILE A 143 2.56 -3.15 6.70
N TYR A 144 2.60 -3.84 7.83
CA TYR A 144 2.89 -5.27 7.86
C TYR A 144 1.81 -6.05 7.11
N ALA A 145 2.09 -6.43 5.86
CA ALA A 145 1.31 -7.40 5.11
C ALA A 145 1.84 -8.78 5.48
N LYS A 146 1.17 -9.45 6.44
CA LYS A 146 1.49 -10.82 6.91
C LYS A 146 1.94 -11.71 5.74
N PRO A 147 3.25 -11.91 5.51
CA PRO A 147 3.71 -12.65 4.36
C PRO A 147 3.40 -14.13 4.57
N THR A 148 2.99 -14.81 3.50
CA THR A 148 2.60 -16.23 3.55
C THR A 148 3.72 -17.12 4.12
N ASP A 149 4.98 -16.77 3.84
CA ASP A 149 6.17 -17.54 4.21
C ASP A 149 7.04 -16.83 5.26
N LEU A 150 6.42 -16.27 6.31
CA LEU A 150 7.14 -15.57 7.38
C LEU A 150 8.25 -16.41 8.05
N PRO A 151 8.06 -17.70 8.40
CA PRO A 151 9.08 -18.48 9.10
C PRO A 151 10.33 -18.74 8.24
N ALA A 152 10.15 -18.95 6.94
CA ALA A 152 11.24 -19.14 5.99
C ALA A 152 12.07 -17.86 5.84
N LYS A 153 11.39 -16.71 5.73
CA LYS A 153 12.05 -15.40 5.69
C LYS A 153 12.80 -15.10 6.99
N VAL A 154 12.19 -15.35 8.15
CA VAL A 154 12.85 -15.17 9.44
C VAL A 154 14.15 -15.98 9.50
N LYS A 155 14.14 -17.25 9.08
CA LYS A 155 15.31 -18.12 9.05
C LYS A 155 16.39 -17.69 8.03
N GLU A 156 16.00 -17.13 6.88
CA GLU A 156 16.94 -16.56 5.90
C GLU A 156 17.67 -15.32 6.43
N TYR A 157 17.06 -14.60 7.38
CA TYR A 157 17.50 -13.28 7.81
C TYR A 157 17.96 -13.22 9.27
N ASP A 158 17.80 -14.30 10.05
CA ASP A 158 18.32 -14.39 11.43
C ASP A 158 19.82 -14.75 11.43
N GLU A 159 20.59 -13.79 11.94
CA GLU A 159 21.83 -13.95 12.73
C GLU A 159 23.22 -14.22 12.08
N GLU A 160 23.50 -13.92 10.80
CA GLU A 160 24.93 -13.85 10.37
C GLU A 160 25.34 -12.76 9.37
N SER A 161 24.41 -11.90 8.92
CA SER A 161 24.76 -10.71 8.14
C SER A 161 24.97 -9.51 9.07
N ASP A 162 26.01 -9.55 9.92
CA ASP A 162 26.49 -8.32 10.57
C ASP A 162 27.05 -7.41 9.47
N ALA A 163 26.55 -6.19 9.38
CA ALA A 163 26.91 -5.22 8.34
C ALA A 163 28.36 -4.68 8.45
N TYR A 164 29.19 -5.30 9.29
CA TYR A 164 30.60 -4.99 9.52
C TYR A 164 31.50 -6.23 9.49
N ALA A 165 30.98 -7.41 9.15
CA ALA A 165 31.80 -8.56 8.82
C ALA A 165 32.01 -8.57 7.30
N ASP A 166 33.26 -8.38 6.90
CA ASP A 166 33.73 -8.31 5.52
C ASP A 166 33.22 -9.49 4.68
N VAL A 167 32.42 -9.23 3.64
CA VAL A 167 32.29 -10.17 2.51
C VAL A 167 32.05 -9.38 1.22
N GLU A 168 33.12 -9.18 0.46
CA GLU A 168 33.06 -9.22 -1.00
C GLU A 168 32.53 -10.61 -1.40
N CYS A 169 31.36 -10.70 -2.04
CA CYS A 169 31.18 -11.58 -3.19
C CYS A 169 29.77 -11.42 -3.81
N SER A 170 29.81 -11.30 -5.13
CA SER A 170 28.72 -11.19 -6.08
C SER A 170 27.74 -12.36 -6.07
N THR A 171 26.46 -12.06 -6.23
CA THR A 171 25.46 -12.69 -7.12
C THR A 171 24.13 -11.98 -6.82
N ASP A 172 23.33 -11.65 -7.84
CA ASP A 172 22.08 -10.87 -7.75
C ASP A 172 21.02 -11.51 -6.83
N LYS A 173 21.27 -11.46 -5.52
CA LYS A 173 20.30 -11.66 -4.45
C LYS A 173 19.56 -10.34 -4.32
N TYR A 174 18.23 -10.38 -4.34
CA TYR A 174 17.36 -9.27 -3.99
C TYR A 174 17.97 -8.42 -2.86
N ILE A 175 18.55 -7.28 -3.21
CA ILE A 175 19.17 -6.38 -2.24
C ILE A 175 18.01 -5.70 -1.53
N LYS A 176 17.75 -6.11 -0.29
CA LYS A 176 16.79 -5.40 0.55
C LYS A 176 17.19 -3.93 0.63
N PRO A 177 16.25 -2.99 0.43
CA PRO A 177 16.55 -1.59 0.55
C PRO A 177 17.06 -1.32 1.97
N ARG A 178 18.31 -0.87 2.07
CA ARG A 178 18.93 -0.42 3.31
C ARG A 178 18.79 1.09 3.35
N TYR A 179 18.17 1.59 4.42
CA TYR A 179 18.05 3.02 4.67
C TYR A 179 19.06 3.42 5.73
N ILE A 180 19.99 4.30 5.36
CA ILE A 180 20.93 4.91 6.30
C ILE A 180 20.27 6.21 6.76
N PHE A 181 20.01 6.30 8.05
CA PHE A 181 19.52 7.52 8.67
C PHE A 181 20.70 8.23 9.34
N ILE A 182 20.83 9.52 9.07
CA ILE A 182 21.79 10.40 9.74
C ILE A 182 21.01 11.23 10.74
N GLU A 183 21.64 11.54 11.88
CA GLU A 183 21.03 12.39 12.87
C GLU A 183 20.89 13.81 12.31
N GLU A 184 19.68 14.36 12.42
CA GLU A 184 19.39 15.74 12.02
C GLU A 184 19.53 16.70 13.19
N ALA A 185 20.01 17.92 12.90
CA ALA A 185 20.18 18.97 13.89
C ALA A 185 18.87 19.35 14.59
N ILE A 186 17.74 19.22 13.88
CA ILE A 186 16.41 19.45 14.44
C ILE A 186 15.83 18.09 14.86
N HIS A 187 15.89 17.78 16.16
CA HIS A 187 15.40 16.51 16.71
C HIS A 187 13.93 16.22 16.38
N ALA A 188 13.08 17.26 16.27
CA ALA A 188 11.68 17.11 15.85
C ALA A 188 11.51 16.60 14.40
N LEU A 189 12.55 16.64 13.59
CA LEU A 189 12.60 16.14 12.21
C LEU A 189 13.47 14.92 12.04
N CYS A 190 14.21 14.57 13.08
CA CYS A 190 15.16 13.50 13.03
C CYS A 190 14.39 12.17 13.03
N PRO A 191 14.53 11.34 11.98
CA PRO A 191 13.94 10.00 11.95
C PRO A 191 14.48 9.13 13.08
N ILE A 192 15.76 9.31 13.44
CA ILE A 192 16.39 8.60 14.55
C ILE A 192 15.70 8.93 15.88
N THR A 193 15.40 10.21 16.15
CA THR A 193 14.67 10.60 17.37
C THR A 193 13.31 9.92 17.46
N HIS A 194 12.58 9.80 16.34
CA HIS A 194 11.27 9.13 16.32
C HIS A 194 11.38 7.61 16.50
N ILE A 195 12.41 6.99 15.92
CA ILE A 195 12.73 5.56 16.12
C ILE A 195 13.06 5.29 17.58
N LEU A 196 13.94 6.10 18.19
CA LEU A 196 14.34 5.97 19.59
C LEU A 196 13.18 6.21 20.54
N ALA A 197 12.37 7.25 20.31
CA ALA A 197 11.17 7.53 21.10
C ALA A 197 10.20 6.34 21.08
N LYS A 198 9.98 5.75 19.90
CA LYS A 198 9.15 4.54 19.76
C LYS A 198 9.78 3.33 20.46
N ALA A 199 11.09 3.14 20.31
CA ALA A 199 11.83 2.04 20.92
C ALA A 199 11.78 2.09 22.46
N LEU A 200 11.95 3.28 23.04
CA LEU A 200 11.82 3.54 24.47
C LEU A 200 10.38 3.31 24.94
N ALA A 201 9.40 3.88 24.24
CA ALA A 201 7.99 3.75 24.61
C ALA A 201 7.48 2.30 24.60
N ASN A 202 8.04 1.46 23.71
CA ASN A 202 7.75 0.03 23.64
C ASN A 202 8.68 -0.83 24.51
N GLY A 203 9.72 -0.25 25.13
CA GLY A 203 10.69 -0.98 25.95
C GLY A 203 11.47 -2.06 25.18
N VAL A 204 11.80 -1.84 23.90
CA VAL A 204 12.42 -2.84 23.02
C VAL A 204 13.95 -2.90 23.12
N ILE A 205 14.55 -1.95 23.84
CA ILE A 205 16.01 -1.80 23.93
C ILE A 205 16.56 -2.80 24.95
N ALA A 206 17.58 -3.56 24.57
CA ALA A 206 18.20 -4.58 25.41
C ALA A 206 19.38 -4.04 26.24
N ASN A 207 20.05 -2.99 25.78
CA ASN A 207 21.22 -2.42 26.47
C ASN A 207 20.88 -1.85 27.84
N GLU A 208 21.64 -2.25 28.86
CA GLU A 208 21.53 -1.74 30.22
C GLU A 208 21.84 -0.24 30.31
N GLY A 209 20.98 0.51 31.02
CA GLY A 209 21.08 1.97 31.17
C GLY A 209 20.42 2.77 30.04
N TYR A 210 19.95 2.11 28.97
CA TYR A 210 19.34 2.74 27.80
C TYR A 210 17.84 2.46 27.67
N GLN A 211 17.24 1.74 28.62
CA GLN A 211 15.86 1.28 28.48
C GLN A 211 14.80 2.34 28.84
N THR A 212 15.16 3.32 29.68
CA THR A 212 14.16 4.17 30.36
C THR A 212 14.31 5.66 30.06
N ARG A 213 15.52 6.15 29.72
CA ARG A 213 15.79 7.57 29.53
C ARG A 213 16.32 7.85 28.13
N ALA A 214 15.82 8.90 27.51
CA ALA A 214 16.26 9.36 26.19
C ALA A 214 17.60 10.12 26.25
N GLU A 215 17.87 10.81 27.36
CA GLU A 215 19.05 11.66 27.55
C GLU A 215 20.36 10.92 27.28
N THR A 216 20.44 9.63 27.65
CA THR A 216 21.64 8.81 27.48
C THR A 216 22.06 8.62 26.02
N PHE A 217 21.12 8.74 25.08
CA PHE A 217 21.40 8.70 23.64
C PHE A 217 21.99 10.01 23.13
N PHE A 218 21.64 11.14 23.75
CA PHE A 218 22.03 12.48 23.32
C PHE A 218 23.22 13.05 24.10
N THR A 219 23.68 12.36 25.15
CA THR A 219 24.96 12.66 25.81
C THR A 219 26.12 12.26 24.91
N THR A 220 26.45 13.11 23.95
CA THR A 220 27.52 12.88 22.98
C THR A 220 28.90 12.92 23.63
N LYS A 221 29.77 11.97 23.23
CA LYS A 221 31.21 12.00 23.50
C LYS A 221 31.93 11.74 22.18
N LEU A 222 32.43 12.79 21.54
CA LEU A 222 33.02 12.77 20.19
C LEU A 222 34.20 11.80 20.03
N ASN A 223 34.87 11.43 21.13
CA ASN A 223 36.05 10.55 21.14
C ASN A 223 35.73 9.09 21.55
N LYS A 224 34.48 8.65 21.47
CA LYS A 224 34.10 7.27 21.80
C LYS A 224 33.73 6.46 20.57
N ARG A 225 34.08 5.17 20.60
CA ARG A 225 33.64 4.19 19.60
C ARG A 225 32.11 4.18 19.53
N ALA A 226 31.56 4.03 18.33
CA ALA A 226 30.11 3.96 18.11
C ALA A 226 29.46 2.88 18.99
N LEU A 227 28.37 3.24 19.64
CA LEU A 227 27.63 2.34 20.52
C LEU A 227 26.64 1.49 19.70
N LYS A 228 26.77 0.16 19.79
CA LYS A 228 25.80 -0.78 19.18
C LYS A 228 24.57 -0.92 20.09
N ILE A 229 23.46 -0.30 19.71
CA ILE A 229 22.15 -0.47 20.37
C ILE A 229 21.49 -1.76 19.87
N ARG A 230 21.34 -2.73 20.77
CA ARG A 230 20.70 -4.02 20.52
C ARG A 230 19.23 -3.97 20.90
N TRP A 231 18.40 -4.53 20.03
CA TRP A 231 16.99 -4.75 20.31
C TRP A 231 16.83 -6.09 21.05
N LYS A 232 15.81 -6.21 21.89
CA LYS A 232 15.43 -7.47 22.53
C LYS A 232 15.05 -8.49 21.45
N LYS A 233 15.50 -9.73 21.60
CA LYS A 233 15.33 -10.78 20.58
C LYS A 233 13.86 -11.01 20.23
N GLU A 234 12.95 -10.94 21.21
CA GLU A 234 11.53 -11.13 20.97
C GLU A 234 10.87 -10.00 20.14
N TRP A 235 11.57 -8.89 19.89
CA TRP A 235 11.07 -7.76 19.11
C TRP A 235 11.61 -7.70 17.67
N LEU A 236 12.66 -8.45 17.33
CA LEU A 236 13.29 -8.42 16.00
C LEU A 236 12.32 -8.77 14.87
N HIS A 237 11.41 -9.71 15.13
CA HIS A 237 10.44 -10.22 14.15
C HIS A 237 9.00 -9.77 14.42
N LYS A 238 8.80 -8.91 15.43
CA LYS A 238 7.50 -8.31 15.70
C LYS A 238 7.37 -7.03 14.88
N PRO A 239 6.26 -6.84 14.15
CA PRO A 239 6.05 -5.59 13.43
C PRO A 239 6.02 -4.42 14.43
N VAL A 240 6.88 -3.43 14.19
CA VAL A 240 7.05 -2.23 15.04
C VAL A 240 5.79 -1.38 15.05
N PHE A 241 5.11 -1.32 13.90
CA PHE A 241 3.79 -0.72 13.72
C PHE A 241 2.73 -1.81 13.83
N ARG A 242 1.72 -1.57 14.67
CA ARG A 242 0.81 -2.60 15.21
C ARG A 242 0.21 -3.53 14.15
N LYS A 243 -0.14 -4.74 14.58
CA LYS A 243 -1.22 -5.49 13.96
C LYS A 243 -2.46 -4.61 14.01
N THR A 244 -3.06 -4.29 12.87
CA THR A 244 -4.43 -3.80 12.85
C THR A 244 -5.27 -4.88 13.51
N GLU A 245 -5.69 -4.68 14.76
CA GLU A 245 -6.80 -5.46 15.30
C GLU A 245 -7.99 -5.06 14.44
N LEU A 246 -8.32 -5.92 13.47
CA LEU A 246 -9.62 -5.83 12.83
C LEU A 246 -10.62 -5.77 13.96
N ARG A 247 -11.47 -4.72 14.00
CA ARG A 247 -12.62 -4.72 14.90
C ARG A 247 -13.24 -6.10 14.81
N LYS A 248 -13.48 -6.79 15.93
CA LYS A 248 -14.11 -8.12 15.95
C LYS A 248 -15.37 -8.19 15.08
N SER A 249 -16.07 -7.06 14.90
CA SER A 249 -17.22 -6.91 14.00
C SER A 249 -16.89 -7.04 12.50
N VAL A 250 -15.71 -6.59 12.07
CA VAL A 250 -15.21 -6.68 10.69
C VAL A 250 -14.65 -8.08 10.42
N GLU A 251 -13.99 -8.70 11.39
CA GLU A 251 -13.59 -10.12 11.35
C GLU A 251 -14.82 -11.03 11.20
N LYS A 252 -15.84 -10.86 12.03
CA LYS A 252 -17.12 -11.62 11.89
C LYS A 252 -17.74 -11.44 10.51
N LYS A 253 -17.66 -10.24 9.94
CA LYS A 253 -18.25 -9.93 8.63
C LYS A 253 -17.46 -10.56 7.48
N LEU A 254 -16.13 -10.54 7.54
CA LEU A 254 -15.24 -11.22 6.59
C LEU A 254 -15.35 -12.74 6.70
N GLU A 255 -15.42 -13.29 7.92
CA GLU A 255 -15.64 -14.72 8.12
C GLU A 255 -16.99 -15.18 7.59
N MET A 256 -18.05 -14.37 7.75
CA MET A 256 -19.34 -14.66 7.14
C MET A 256 -19.29 -14.58 5.62
N GLU A 257 -18.58 -13.62 5.04
CA GLU A 257 -18.45 -13.44 3.58
C GLU A 257 -17.63 -14.54 2.89
N ILE A 258 -16.61 -15.09 3.56
CA ILE A 258 -15.67 -16.08 3.00
C ILE A 258 -16.20 -17.53 3.10
N ARG A 259 -17.16 -17.82 3.99
CA ARG A 259 -17.72 -19.18 4.13
C ARG A 259 -18.56 -19.61 2.90
N PRO A 260 -18.42 -20.86 2.43
CA PRO A 260 -19.23 -21.40 1.33
C PRO A 260 -20.71 -21.44 1.71
N ALA A 261 -21.59 -21.18 0.73
CA ALA A 261 -23.04 -20.99 0.92
C ALA A 261 -23.74 -22.16 1.65
N THR A 262 -23.18 -23.38 1.55
CA THR A 262 -23.68 -24.59 2.19
C THR A 262 -23.68 -24.53 3.72
N GLN A 263 -22.78 -23.74 4.34
CA GLN A 263 -22.72 -23.59 5.80
C GLN A 263 -23.57 -22.43 6.34
N ARG A 264 -24.06 -21.52 5.49
CA ARG A 264 -24.94 -20.43 5.93
C ARG A 264 -26.37 -20.90 6.24
N ASN A 265 -26.82 -21.98 5.60
CA ASN A 265 -28.20 -22.48 5.75
C ASN A 265 -28.39 -23.39 6.97
N ALA A 266 -27.32 -23.95 7.55
CA ALA A 266 -27.41 -24.82 8.73
C ALA A 266 -27.67 -24.07 10.04
N LEU A 267 -27.43 -22.75 10.09
CA LEU A 267 -27.68 -21.92 11.27
C LEU A 267 -29.09 -21.32 11.32
N PHE A 268 -29.85 -21.40 10.23
CA PHE A 268 -31.26 -20.97 10.20
C PHE A 268 -32.24 -22.12 10.49
N SER A 269 -31.75 -23.34 10.75
CA SER A 269 -32.56 -24.52 11.10
C SER A 269 -32.52 -24.88 12.58
N GLU A 270 -31.77 -24.15 13.41
CA GLU A 270 -31.71 -24.36 14.87
C GLU A 270 -32.42 -23.25 15.68
N GLU A 271 -33.09 -22.31 15.02
CA GLU A 271 -34.03 -21.36 15.64
C GLU A 271 -35.45 -21.62 15.13
N VAL A 272 -36.04 -22.77 15.51
CA VAL A 272 -37.49 -22.99 15.61
C VAL A 272 -37.76 -23.83 16.86
#